data_AF-A0A0B1S4T5-F1
#
_entry.id   AF-A0A0B1S4T5-F1
#
_cell.length_a   1.000
_cell.length_b   1.000
_cell.length_c   1.000
_cell.angle_alpha   90.00
_cell.angle_beta   90.00
_cell.angle_gamma   90.00
#
_symmetry.space_group_name_H-M   'P 1'
#
loop_
_entity.id
_entity.type
_entity.pdbx_description
1 polymer ?
#
loop_
_entity_poly.entity_id
_entity_poly.type
_entity_poly.pdbx_seq_one_letter_code
_entity_poly.pdbx_strand_id
1 'polypeptide(L)'
;MRQCLKVSRSAPICNLTPREQLNENTAYIDGSMIYGSSPKDLHKFREGNTGLLKMNRFNNQIVLPFDQSKCPHKDKCTASFTAGDIRANLFIGLSSLHILFAREHNRLE
;
A
#
# COMPACT_ATOMS: atom_id res chain seq x y z
N MET A 1 -14.51 -37.08 -1.42
CA MET A 1 -14.65 -35.73 -2.02
C MET A 1 -13.27 -35.20 -2.36
N ARG A 2 -13.04 -34.70 -3.58
CA ARG A 2 -11.82 -33.95 -3.89
C ARG A 2 -12.06 -32.48 -3.56
N GLN A 3 -11.31 -31.95 -2.61
CA GLN A 3 -11.23 -30.51 -2.33
C GLN A 3 -10.03 -29.93 -3.06
N CYS A 4 -10.19 -28.74 -3.63
CA CYS A 4 -9.12 -28.02 -4.33
C CYS A 4 -8.87 -26.68 -3.64
N LEU A 5 -7.63 -26.23 -3.68
CA LEU A 5 -7.27 -24.86 -3.32
C LEU A 5 -7.65 -23.91 -4.45
N LYS A 6 -8.21 -22.75 -4.10
CA LYS A 6 -8.55 -21.70 -5.07
C LYS A 6 -7.26 -21.02 -5.54
N VAL A 7 -7.00 -21.03 -6.84
CA VAL A 7 -5.84 -20.37 -7.46
C VAL A 7 -6.32 -19.60 -8.70
N SER A 8 -5.93 -18.32 -8.78
CA SER A 8 -6.19 -17.46 -9.95
C SER A 8 -4.94 -17.34 -10.81
N ARG A 9 -5.08 -17.30 -12.14
CA ARG A 9 -3.96 -17.03 -13.06
C ARG A 9 -3.69 -15.53 -13.13
N SER A 10 -2.42 -15.13 -13.20
CA SER A 10 -2.01 -13.73 -13.38
C SER A 10 -2.50 -13.14 -14.70
N ALA A 11 -2.77 -11.83 -14.71
CA ALA A 11 -3.17 -11.10 -15.91
C ALA A 11 -2.10 -11.19 -17.02
N PRO A 12 -2.48 -11.51 -18.27
CA PRO A 12 -1.55 -11.53 -19.39
C PRO A 12 -1.33 -10.13 -19.98
N ILE A 13 -0.17 -9.93 -20.61
CA ILE A 13 0.00 -8.84 -21.57
C ILE A 13 -0.78 -9.17 -22.85
N CYS A 14 -1.61 -8.25 -23.34
CA CYS A 14 -2.40 -8.46 -24.55
C CYS A 14 -1.49 -8.61 -25.79
N ASN A 15 -1.87 -9.47 -26.73
CA ASN A 15 -1.24 -9.65 -28.04
C ASN A 15 0.24 -10.08 -28.03
N LEU A 16 0.72 -10.70 -26.94
CA LEU A 16 2.07 -11.29 -26.89
C LEU A 16 2.00 -12.82 -27.03
N THR A 17 2.85 -13.38 -27.90
CA THR A 17 3.09 -14.83 -28.03
C THR A 17 4.60 -15.08 -27.99
N PRO A 18 5.13 -15.84 -27.01
CA PRO A 18 4.42 -16.56 -25.94
C PRO A 18 3.72 -15.62 -24.92
N ARG A 19 2.83 -16.19 -24.11
CA ARG A 19 2.08 -15.45 -23.07
C ARG A 19 3.04 -14.96 -21.97
N GLU A 20 3.05 -13.64 -21.75
CA GLU A 20 3.78 -12.98 -20.66
C GLU A 20 2.84 -12.33 -19.64
N GLN A 21 3.36 -11.98 -18.46
CA GLN A 21 2.63 -11.33 -17.36
C GLN A 21 2.99 -9.85 -17.22
N LEU A 22 2.06 -9.06 -16.69
CA LEU A 22 2.27 -7.63 -16.42
C LEU A 22 2.96 -7.42 -15.06
N ASN A 23 3.95 -6.53 -15.02
CA ASN A 23 4.45 -5.94 -13.78
C ASN A 23 3.76 -4.58 -13.56
N GLU A 24 2.97 -4.46 -12.50
CA GLU A 24 2.29 -3.20 -12.14
C GLU A 24 3.20 -2.23 -11.36
N ASN A 25 4.34 -2.70 -10.88
CA ASN A 25 5.30 -1.87 -10.14
C ASN A 25 6.39 -1.32 -11.06
N THR A 26 6.99 -0.20 -10.65
CA THR A 26 8.22 0.27 -11.30
C THR A 26 9.32 -0.77 -11.13
N ALA A 27 10.17 -0.94 -12.15
CA ALA A 27 11.25 -1.93 -12.12
C ALA A 27 12.46 -1.48 -11.27
N TYR A 28 12.48 -0.22 -10.84
CA TYR A 28 13.62 0.40 -10.17
C TYR A 28 13.50 0.30 -8.65
N ILE A 29 14.64 0.48 -7.96
CA ILE A 29 14.66 0.67 -6.51
C ILE A 29 14.49 2.17 -6.24
N ASP A 30 13.25 2.64 -6.36
CA ASP A 30 12.88 4.06 -6.32
C ASP A 30 11.92 4.41 -5.16
N GLY A 31 11.59 3.43 -4.31
CA GLY A 31 10.63 3.63 -3.23
C GLY A 31 9.17 3.65 -3.68
N SER A 32 8.83 3.13 -4.86
CA SER A 32 7.45 3.00 -5.36
C SER A 32 6.49 2.30 -4.38
N MET A 33 6.99 1.43 -3.49
CA MET A 33 6.18 0.85 -2.42
C MET A 33 5.62 1.88 -1.43
N ILE A 34 6.23 3.07 -1.35
CA ILE A 34 5.80 4.21 -0.53
C ILE A 34 5.03 5.20 -1.40
N TYR A 35 5.60 5.56 -2.55
CA TYR A 35 5.13 6.69 -3.38
C TYR A 35 4.13 6.30 -4.49
N GLY A 36 3.94 4.99 -4.73
CA GLY A 36 3.15 4.46 -5.83
C GLY A 36 3.97 4.22 -7.09
N SER A 37 3.40 3.41 -8.00
CA SER A 37 4.03 3.03 -9.27
C SER A 37 3.45 3.76 -10.48
N SER A 38 2.48 4.65 -10.27
CA SER A 38 1.81 5.42 -11.31
C SER A 38 1.72 6.89 -10.94
N PRO A 39 1.93 7.83 -11.89
CA PRO A 39 1.76 9.25 -11.65
C PRO A 39 0.34 9.60 -11.17
N LYS A 40 -0.67 8.81 -11.59
CA LYS A 40 -2.06 8.98 -11.15
C LYS A 40 -2.25 8.74 -9.65
N ASP A 41 -1.31 8.04 -9.02
CA ASP A 41 -1.39 7.70 -7.60
C ASP A 41 -0.72 8.74 -6.70
N LEU A 42 0.02 9.72 -7.27
CA LEU A 42 0.76 10.73 -6.52
C LEU A 42 -0.14 11.47 -5.50
N HIS A 43 -1.34 11.89 -5.92
CA HIS A 43 -2.29 12.60 -5.07
C HIS A 43 -2.98 11.71 -4.03
N LYS A 44 -2.94 10.38 -4.22
CA LYS A 44 -3.54 9.45 -3.24
C LYS A 44 -2.76 9.48 -1.94
N PHE A 45 -1.43 9.50 -2.03
CA PHE A 45 -0.54 9.36 -0.87
C PHE A 45 0.02 10.69 -0.34
N ARG A 46 0.06 11.75 -1.15
CA ARG A 46 0.53 13.08 -0.72
C ARG A 46 -0.52 13.90 0.01
N GLU A 47 -0.10 14.65 1.02
CA GLU A 47 -0.93 15.56 1.82
C GLU A 47 -1.16 16.87 1.05
N GLY A 48 -2.20 16.90 0.22
CA GLY A 48 -2.58 18.07 -0.58
C GLY A 48 -1.46 18.54 -1.50
N ASN A 49 -1.15 19.83 -1.44
CA ASN A 49 -0.07 20.48 -2.20
C ASN A 49 1.24 20.59 -1.41
N THR A 50 1.39 19.84 -0.31
CA THR A 50 2.61 19.86 0.51
C THR A 50 3.67 18.88 0.00
N GLY A 51 4.88 18.98 0.55
CA GLY A 51 5.95 17.98 0.38
C GLY A 51 5.66 16.65 1.08
N LEU A 52 4.70 16.61 2.00
CA LEU A 52 4.51 15.51 2.92
C LEU A 52 3.59 14.41 2.39
N LEU A 53 3.75 13.21 2.93
CA LEU A 53 2.81 12.11 2.80
C LEU A 53 1.68 12.23 3.82
N LYS A 54 0.48 11.81 3.42
CA LYS A 54 -0.69 11.71 4.31
C LYS A 54 -0.40 10.73 5.43
N MET A 55 -0.72 11.13 6.66
CA MET A 55 -0.58 10.28 7.83
C MET A 55 -1.77 10.48 8.77
N ASN A 56 -2.18 9.42 9.45
CA ASN A 56 -3.22 9.47 10.46
C ASN A 56 -2.61 9.44 11.87
N ARG A 57 -3.21 10.18 12.79
CA ARG A 57 -2.98 10.00 14.23
C ARG A 57 -4.02 9.04 14.79
N PHE A 58 -3.57 7.91 15.32
CA PHE A 58 -4.43 6.89 15.92
C PHE A 58 -3.77 6.33 17.18
N ASN A 59 -4.50 6.26 18.30
CA ASN A 59 -3.97 5.82 19.60
C ASN A 59 -2.63 6.48 19.98
N ASN A 60 -2.52 7.79 19.77
CA ASN A 60 -1.31 8.58 20.01
C ASN A 60 -0.07 8.18 19.17
N GLN A 61 -0.25 7.41 18.10
CA GLN A 61 0.77 7.05 17.14
C GLN A 61 0.48 7.68 15.77
N ILE A 62 1.55 7.91 15.00
CA ILE A 62 1.47 8.36 13.61
C ILE A 62 1.61 7.13 12.72
N VAL A 63 0.54 6.82 11.98
CA VAL A 63 0.42 5.64 11.12
C VAL A 63 0.00 6.05 9.72
N LEU A 64 0.08 5.12 8.78
CA LEU A 64 -0.42 5.34 7.42
C LEU A 64 -1.93 5.65 7.42
N PRO A 65 -2.44 6.32 6.39
CA PRO A 65 -3.86 6.62 6.28
C PRO A 65 -4.70 5.35 6.25
N PHE A 66 -5.79 5.34 6.99
CA PHE A 66 -6.82 4.29 6.94
C PHE A 66 -8.17 4.87 7.37
N ASP A 67 -9.25 4.16 7.10
CA ASP A 67 -10.59 4.55 7.54
C ASP A 67 -10.77 4.26 9.04
N GLN A 68 -10.71 5.31 9.87
CA GLN A 68 -10.86 5.19 11.32
C GLN A 68 -12.27 4.79 11.74
N SER A 69 -13.29 4.98 10.89
CA SER A 69 -14.66 4.54 11.17
C SER A 69 -14.79 3.02 11.27
N LYS A 70 -13.82 2.27 10.68
CA LYS A 70 -13.69 0.82 10.79
C LYS A 70 -13.09 0.36 12.13
N CYS A 71 -12.76 1.29 13.02
CA CYS A 71 -12.19 1.05 14.34
C CYS A 71 -12.93 1.80 15.46
N PRO A 72 -14.25 1.60 15.63
CA PRO A 72 -15.02 2.27 16.69
C PRO A 72 -14.62 1.79 18.10
N HIS A 73 -14.16 0.54 18.23
CA HIS A 73 -13.73 -0.07 19.48
C HIS A 73 -12.48 -0.92 19.26
N LYS A 74 -11.68 -1.11 20.32
CA LYS A 74 -10.43 -1.91 20.26
C LYS A 74 -10.68 -3.35 19.80
N ASP A 75 -11.78 -3.95 20.24
CA ASP A 75 -12.12 -5.36 19.95
C ASP A 75 -12.76 -5.55 18.56
N LYS A 76 -13.13 -4.45 17.90
CA LYS A 76 -13.75 -4.45 16.56
C LYS A 76 -13.08 -3.38 15.71
N CYS A 77 -11.79 -3.59 15.43
CA CYS A 77 -11.00 -2.71 14.59
C CYS A 77 -10.38 -3.49 13.45
N THR A 78 -10.72 -3.10 12.22
CA THR A 78 -10.09 -3.60 11.00
C THR A 78 -9.42 -2.45 10.30
N ALA A 79 -8.13 -2.24 10.62
CA ALA A 79 -7.30 -1.24 9.98
C ALA A 79 -6.76 -1.79 8.66
N SER A 80 -6.97 -1.05 7.57
CA SER A 80 -6.39 -1.32 6.25
C SER A 80 -5.69 -0.05 5.78
N PHE A 81 -4.36 -0.05 5.89
CA PHE A 81 -3.53 1.09 5.53
C PHE A 81 -3.50 1.31 4.02
N THR A 82 -3.44 2.58 3.64
CA THR A 82 -3.24 3.02 2.26
C THR A 82 -1.77 3.39 2.07
N ALA A 83 -1.12 2.77 1.11
CA ALA A 83 0.30 2.98 0.77
C ALA A 83 0.52 2.80 -0.73
N GLY A 84 1.74 3.09 -1.20
CA GLY A 84 2.15 2.92 -2.60
C GLY A 84 1.99 1.51 -3.17
N ASP A 85 2.08 0.47 -2.31
CA ASP A 85 1.81 -0.92 -2.68
C ASP A 85 0.60 -1.48 -1.91
N ILE A 86 -0.32 -2.12 -2.65
CA ILE A 86 -1.57 -2.67 -2.10
C ILE A 86 -1.34 -3.79 -1.07
N ARG A 87 -0.16 -4.40 -1.07
CA ARG A 87 0.20 -5.51 -0.17
C ARG A 87 0.71 -5.02 1.18
N ALA A 88 0.75 -3.72 1.45
CA ALA A 88 1.22 -3.15 2.71
C ALA A 88 0.52 -3.75 3.95
N ASN A 89 -0.68 -4.31 3.80
CA ASN A 89 -1.47 -4.93 4.88
C ASN A 89 -1.35 -6.47 4.98
N LEU A 90 -0.42 -7.09 4.25
CA LEU A 90 -0.30 -8.56 4.21
C LEU A 90 0.01 -9.17 5.59
N PHE A 91 0.89 -8.51 6.35
CA PHE A 91 1.19 -8.84 7.74
C PHE A 91 1.77 -7.61 8.45
N ILE A 92 1.70 -7.60 9.78
CA ILE A 92 2.03 -6.42 10.60
C ILE A 92 3.47 -5.92 10.43
N GLY A 93 4.42 -6.81 10.19
CA GLY A 93 5.82 -6.44 9.97
C GLY A 93 6.02 -5.63 8.69
N LEU A 94 5.34 -6.02 7.61
CA LEU A 94 5.37 -5.25 6.36
C LEU A 94 4.71 -3.88 6.54
N SER A 95 3.54 -3.83 7.18
CA SER A 95 2.87 -2.56 7.49
C SER A 95 3.75 -1.62 8.32
N SER A 96 4.48 -2.17 9.29
CA SER A 96 5.41 -1.41 10.14
C SER A 96 6.54 -0.79 9.31
N LEU A 97 7.08 -1.51 8.31
CA LEU A 97 8.11 -0.98 7.41
C LEU A 97 7.58 0.17 6.55
N HIS A 98 6.38 0.04 5.98
CA HIS A 98 5.77 1.14 5.21
C HIS A 98 5.53 2.38 6.10
N ILE A 99 5.04 2.20 7.33
CA ILE A 99 4.86 3.30 8.29
C ILE A 99 6.20 3.96 8.61
N LEU A 100 7.24 3.17 8.86
CA LEU A 100 8.58 3.67 9.18
C LEU A 100 9.12 4.58 8.07
N PHE A 101 9.08 4.11 6.82
CA PHE A 101 9.59 4.90 5.71
C PHE A 101 8.74 6.14 5.40
N ALA A 102 7.42 6.05 5.54
CA ALA A 102 6.56 7.22 5.37
C ALA A 102 6.82 8.29 6.45
N ARG A 103 7.08 7.86 7.69
CA ARG A 103 7.50 8.77 8.77
C ARG A 103 8.87 9.39 8.50
N GLU A 104 9.81 8.60 7.96
CA GLU A 104 11.14 9.10 7.62
C GLU A 104 11.11 10.12 6.50
N HIS A 105 10.28 9.90 5.47
CA HIS A 105 10.03 10.90 4.43
C HIS A 105 9.54 12.22 5.05
N ASN A 106 8.49 12.18 5.87
CA ASN A 106 7.95 13.37 6.54
C ASN A 106 8.90 13.99 7.58
N ARG A 107 10.01 13.33 7.94
CA ARG A 107 11.05 13.86 8.85
C ARG A 107 12.13 14.63 8.09
N LEU A 108 12.38 14.27 6.83
CA LEU A 108 13.41 14.85 5.98
C LEU A 108 12.93 16.10 5.24
N GLU A 109 11.63 16.14 4.91
CA GLU A 109 10.93 17.31 4.36
C GLU A 109 10.56 18.31 5.46
#